data_AF-A0A2S7TYF8-F1
#
_entry.id   AF-A0A2S7TYF8-F1
#
_cell.length_a   1.000
_cell.length_b   1.000
_cell.length_c   1.000
_cell.angle_alpha   90.00
_cell.angle_beta   90.00
_cell.angle_gamma   90.00
#
_symmetry.space_group_name_H-M   'P 1'
#
loop_
_entity.id
_entity.type
_entity.pdbx_description
1 polymer ?
#
loop_
_entity_poly.entity_id
_entity_poly.type
_entity_poly.pdbx_seq_one_letter_code
_entity_poly.pdbx_strand_id
1 'polypeptide(L)'
;MLYRRLPSKPRTGIALIAVLWVVAFMTTLLVVTLTLLKVDVDDNVAEVHSFAAWQQAHAGLSFGLHPGVKRDDPILFAPDTGYDEGYTVKIEPEASRLNINAVLTSNDKGTLVSLFKLWGLETKRSIC
;
A
#
# COMPACT_ATOMS: atom_id res chain seq x y z
N MET A 1 -26.01 -83.81 -12.28
CA MET A 1 -24.98 -83.14 -11.45
C MET A 1 -24.56 -81.85 -12.13
N LEU A 2 -24.95 -80.69 -11.61
CA LEU A 2 -24.51 -79.37 -12.09
C LEU A 2 -23.93 -78.60 -10.90
N TYR A 3 -22.62 -78.37 -10.90
CA TYR A 3 -21.92 -77.62 -9.86
C TYR A 3 -21.95 -76.13 -10.21
N ARG A 4 -22.74 -75.35 -9.45
CA ARG A 4 -22.80 -73.89 -9.57
C ARG A 4 -21.62 -73.28 -8.80
N ARG A 5 -20.60 -72.78 -9.50
CA ARG A 5 -19.56 -71.95 -8.87
C ARG A 5 -20.18 -70.63 -8.41
N LEU A 6 -20.04 -70.31 -7.13
CA LEU A 6 -20.32 -68.98 -6.58
C LEU A 6 -19.17 -68.03 -6.95
N PRO A 7 -19.46 -66.77 -7.33
CA PRO A 7 -18.41 -65.79 -7.64
C PRO A 7 -17.63 -65.40 -6.38
N SER A 8 -16.29 -65.44 -6.45
CA SER A 8 -15.40 -65.00 -5.38
C SER A 8 -15.40 -63.48 -5.29
N LYS A 9 -15.62 -62.95 -4.08
CA LYS A 9 -15.55 -61.53 -3.78
C LYS A 9 -14.10 -61.05 -3.91
N PRO A 10 -13.77 -60.08 -4.78
CA PRO A 10 -12.41 -59.55 -4.85
C PRO A 10 -12.09 -58.86 -3.52
N ARG A 11 -11.05 -59.35 -2.85
CA ARG A 11 -10.57 -58.80 -1.58
C ARG A 11 -9.90 -57.45 -1.87
N THR A 12 -10.39 -56.43 -1.19
CA THR A 12 -10.15 -55.01 -1.39
C THR A 12 -8.73 -54.59 -1.04
N GLY A 13 -7.87 -54.39 -2.05
CA GLY A 13 -6.58 -53.68 -1.94
C GLY A 13 -6.70 -52.15 -1.94
N ILE A 14 -7.91 -51.62 -1.93
CA ILE A 14 -8.21 -50.18 -2.04
C ILE A 14 -8.11 -49.46 -0.68
N ALA A 15 -8.19 -50.19 0.43
CA ALA A 15 -8.18 -49.59 1.77
C ALA A 15 -6.88 -48.80 2.05
N LEU A 16 -5.73 -49.32 1.64
CA LEU A 16 -4.44 -48.66 1.85
C LEU A 16 -4.30 -47.41 0.97
N ILE A 17 -4.78 -47.46 -0.27
CA ILE A 17 -4.81 -46.32 -1.19
C ILE A 17 -5.73 -45.21 -0.65
N ALA A 18 -6.89 -45.58 -0.10
CA ALA A 18 -7.81 -44.62 0.50
C ALA A 18 -7.18 -43.91 1.71
N VAL A 19 -6.49 -44.64 2.59
CA VAL A 19 -5.79 -44.05 3.74
C VAL A 19 -4.65 -43.14 3.29
N LEU A 20 -3.84 -43.56 2.30
CA LEU A 20 -2.79 -42.71 1.75
C LEU A 20 -3.35 -41.40 1.17
N TRP A 21 -4.49 -41.47 0.48
CA TRP A 21 -5.17 -40.28 -0.04
C TRP A 21 -5.68 -39.36 1.06
N VAL A 22 -6.24 -39.91 2.13
CA VAL A 22 -6.70 -39.11 3.28
C VAL A 22 -5.52 -38.43 3.98
N VAL A 23 -4.42 -39.14 4.17
CA VAL A 23 -3.20 -38.55 4.77
C VAL A 23 -2.63 -37.48 3.86
N ALA A 24 -2.57 -37.70 2.54
CA ALA A 24 -2.13 -36.71 1.56
C ALA A 24 -3.03 -35.46 1.56
N PHE A 25 -4.34 -35.62 1.68
CA PHE A 25 -5.25 -34.48 1.81
C PHE A 25 -5.08 -33.74 3.13
N MET A 26 -4.86 -34.47 4.24
CA MET A 26 -4.67 -33.86 5.54
C MET A 26 -3.37 -33.04 5.57
N THR A 27 -2.29 -33.54 4.97
CA THR A 27 -1.02 -32.82 4.89
C THR A 27 -1.12 -31.61 3.99
N THR A 28 -1.83 -31.68 2.85
CA THR A 28 -2.03 -30.49 2.00
C THR A 28 -2.86 -29.42 2.68
N LEU A 29 -3.94 -29.79 3.38
CA LEU A 29 -4.73 -28.84 4.17
C LEU A 29 -3.91 -28.16 5.27
N LEU A 30 -3.04 -28.91 5.95
CA LEU A 30 -2.15 -28.35 6.96
C LEU A 30 -1.14 -27.37 6.34
N VAL A 31 -0.55 -27.71 5.19
CA VAL A 31 0.40 -26.80 4.51
C VAL A 31 -0.30 -25.53 4.06
N VAL A 32 -1.49 -25.63 3.44
CA VAL A 32 -2.26 -24.46 2.97
C VAL A 32 -2.59 -23.52 4.13
N THR A 33 -3.08 -24.05 5.26
CA THR A 33 -3.40 -23.22 6.44
C THR A 33 -2.18 -22.53 7.01
N LEU A 34 -1.03 -23.23 7.11
CA LEU A 34 0.23 -22.62 7.55
C LEU A 34 0.74 -21.55 6.59
N THR A 35 0.54 -21.72 5.28
CA THR A 35 0.93 -20.69 4.29
C THR A 35 0.07 -19.45 4.38
N LEU A 36 -1.24 -19.58 4.60
CA LEU A 36 -2.13 -18.43 4.74
C LEU A 36 -1.81 -17.62 6.00
N LEU A 37 -1.54 -18.29 7.13
CA LEU A 37 -1.13 -17.61 8.36
C LEU A 37 0.16 -16.79 8.20
N LYS A 38 1.10 -17.25 7.35
CA LYS A 38 2.34 -16.50 7.07
C LYS A 38 2.10 -15.28 6.21
N VAL A 39 1.25 -15.40 5.19
CA VAL A 39 0.88 -14.29 4.30
C VAL A 39 0.21 -13.17 5.10
N ASP A 40 -0.69 -13.51 6.03
CA ASP A 40 -1.33 -12.51 6.90
C ASP A 40 -0.29 -11.77 7.75
N VAL A 41 0.72 -12.43 8.29
CA VAL A 41 1.73 -11.77 9.13
C VAL A 41 2.60 -10.80 8.34
N ASP A 42 2.97 -11.13 7.11
CA ASP A 42 3.80 -10.25 6.27
C ASP A 42 3.01 -9.03 5.75
N ASP A 43 1.73 -9.20 5.38
CA ASP A 43 0.89 -8.08 4.92
C ASP A 43 0.51 -7.12 6.08
N ASN A 44 0.35 -7.64 7.30
CA ASN A 44 0.05 -6.81 8.48
C ASN A 44 1.16 -5.81 8.83
N VAL A 45 2.42 -6.11 8.49
CA VAL A 45 3.55 -5.21 8.80
C VAL A 45 3.44 -3.92 8.00
N ALA A 46 3.13 -4.00 6.71
CA ALA A 46 2.96 -2.82 5.87
C ALA A 46 1.77 -1.95 6.31
N GLU A 47 0.65 -2.58 6.69
CA GLU A 47 -0.53 -1.86 7.17
C GLU A 47 -0.23 -1.12 8.48
N VAL A 48 0.42 -1.78 9.44
CA VAL A 48 0.80 -1.17 10.73
C VAL A 48 1.74 0.02 10.53
N HIS A 49 2.76 -0.10 9.68
CA HIS A 49 3.67 1.02 9.40
C HIS A 49 2.96 2.18 8.69
N SER A 50 2.01 1.89 7.79
CA SER A 50 1.22 2.94 7.13
C SER A 50 0.36 3.72 8.12
N PHE A 51 -0.23 3.04 9.10
CA PHE A 51 -1.02 3.67 10.15
C PHE A 51 -0.14 4.54 11.07
N ALA A 52 1.03 4.03 11.47
CA ALA A 52 1.99 4.78 12.26
C ALA A 52 2.48 6.03 11.53
N ALA A 53 2.82 5.92 10.24
CA ALA A 53 3.21 7.06 9.41
C ALA A 53 2.09 8.11 9.32
N TRP A 54 0.84 7.67 9.18
CA TRP A 54 -0.32 8.58 9.14
C TRP A 54 -0.55 9.30 10.47
N GLN A 55 -0.36 8.59 11.59
CA GLN A 55 -0.44 9.16 12.93
C GLN A 55 0.65 10.23 13.15
N GLN A 56 1.90 9.94 12.76
CA GLN A 56 3.02 10.88 12.83
C GLN A 56 2.79 12.11 11.93
N ALA A 57 2.26 11.91 10.72
CA ALA A 57 1.90 13.00 9.83
C ALA A 57 0.80 13.90 10.42
N HIS A 58 -0.21 13.32 11.08
CA HIS A 58 -1.25 14.08 11.77
C HIS A 58 -0.71 14.86 12.96
N ALA A 59 0.16 14.24 13.76
CA ALA A 59 0.82 14.93 14.86
C ALA A 59 1.60 16.14 14.34
N GLY A 60 2.47 15.94 13.35
CA GLY A 60 3.22 17.01 12.71
C GLY A 60 2.32 18.12 12.14
N LEU A 61 1.24 17.76 11.43
CA LEU A 61 0.28 18.72 10.91
C LEU A 61 -0.39 19.54 12.03
N SER A 62 -0.77 18.89 13.12
CA SER A 62 -1.40 19.58 14.26
C SER A 62 -0.48 20.62 14.90
N PHE A 63 0.82 20.31 15.03
CA PHE A 63 1.82 21.28 15.48
C PHE A 63 2.01 22.41 14.47
N GLY A 64 2.08 22.10 13.18
CA GLY A 64 2.25 23.10 12.12
C GLY A 64 1.07 24.07 11.97
N LEU A 65 -0.15 23.65 12.36
CA LEU A 65 -1.35 24.49 12.33
C LEU A 65 -1.51 25.36 13.59
N HIS A 66 -0.73 25.12 14.64
CA HIS A 66 -0.87 25.86 15.88
C HIS A 66 -0.28 27.28 15.75
N PRO A 67 -1.04 28.36 16.03
CA PRO A 67 -0.63 29.73 15.75
C PRO A 67 0.55 30.22 16.60
N GLY A 68 0.87 29.51 17.69
CA GLY A 68 2.03 29.79 18.54
C GLY A 68 3.36 29.25 17.99
N VAL A 69 3.33 28.42 16.94
CA VAL A 69 4.51 27.73 16.42
C VAL A 69 5.18 28.56 15.33
N LYS A 70 6.49 28.76 15.46
CA LYS A 70 7.29 29.48 14.47
C LYS A 70 7.81 28.50 13.40
N ARG A 71 8.15 29.03 12.22
CA ARG A 71 8.62 28.23 11.08
C ARG A 71 9.86 27.37 11.35
N ASP A 72 10.78 27.87 12.17
CA ASP A 72 12.03 27.19 12.51
C ASP A 72 12.00 26.63 13.94
N ASP A 73 10.81 26.40 14.49
CA ASP A 73 10.66 25.86 15.84
C ASP A 73 11.09 24.38 15.88
N PRO A 74 11.97 23.98 16.82
CA PRO A 74 12.42 22.59 16.95
C PRO A 74 11.30 21.55 17.06
N ILE A 75 10.10 21.93 17.54
CA ILE A 75 8.95 21.01 17.67
C ILE A 75 8.40 20.49 16.33
N LEU A 76 8.73 21.17 15.22
CA LEU A 76 8.38 20.75 13.87
C LEU A 76 9.25 19.61 13.34
N PHE A 77 10.30 19.27 14.08
CA PHE A 77 11.23 18.19 13.77
C PHE A 77 11.25 17.18 14.92
N ALA A 78 10.70 15.99 14.67
CA ALA A 78 10.87 14.85 15.55
C ALA A 78 11.90 13.90 14.92
N PRO A 79 13.12 13.79 15.50
CA PRO A 79 14.14 12.87 15.02
C PRO A 79 13.72 11.42 15.24
N ASP A 80 14.27 10.52 14.43
CA ASP A 80 14.09 9.07 14.60
C ASP A 80 14.60 8.62 15.97
N THR A 81 13.73 7.98 16.73
CA THR A 81 14.02 7.46 18.08
C THR A 81 14.57 6.03 18.07
N GLY A 82 14.83 5.47 16.88
CA GLY A 82 15.46 4.16 16.68
C GLY A 82 14.55 3.11 16.02
N TYR A 83 13.40 3.53 15.50
CA TYR A 83 12.42 2.66 14.83
C TYR A 83 12.15 3.08 13.37
N ASP A 84 12.99 3.93 12.78
CA ASP A 84 12.74 4.59 11.49
C ASP A 84 11.44 5.42 11.51
N GLU A 85 11.12 5.98 12.68
CA GLU A 85 9.89 6.73 12.94
C GLU A 85 10.21 8.17 13.31
N GLY A 86 9.78 9.10 12.47
CA GLY A 86 9.94 10.53 12.71
C GLY A 86 9.09 11.37 11.78
N TYR A 87 9.01 12.68 12.06
CA TYR A 87 8.33 13.62 11.18
C TYR A 87 9.14 14.90 11.02
N THR A 88 8.99 15.52 9.86
CA THR A 88 9.54 16.84 9.56
C THR A 88 8.45 17.68 8.91
N VAL A 89 8.11 18.78 9.55
CA VAL A 89 7.07 19.71 9.07
C VAL A 89 7.75 20.96 8.53
N LYS A 90 7.41 21.35 7.30
CA LYS A 90 7.90 22.58 6.67
C LYS A 90 6.74 23.52 6.42
N ILE A 91 6.80 24.72 6.99
CA ILE A 91 5.78 25.74 6.83
C ILE A 91 6.27 26.77 5.82
N GLU A 92 5.76 26.71 4.59
CA GLU A 92 6.11 27.64 3.50
C GLU A 92 5.00 28.65 3.23
N PRO A 93 5.32 29.88 2.79
CA PRO A 93 4.31 30.86 2.42
C PRO A 93 3.74 30.51 1.04
N GLU A 94 2.47 30.13 1.00
CA GLU A 94 1.78 29.88 -0.28
C GLU A 94 1.68 31.13 -1.14
N ALA A 95 1.64 32.32 -0.53
CA ALA A 95 1.56 33.60 -1.24
C ALA A 95 2.77 33.89 -2.16
N SER A 96 3.89 33.17 -2.00
CA SER A 96 5.03 33.26 -2.91
C SER A 96 4.85 32.42 -4.19
N ARG A 97 3.83 31.55 -4.23
CA ARG A 97 3.51 30.70 -5.38
C ARG A 97 2.46 31.39 -6.25
N LEU A 98 2.51 31.11 -7.55
CA LEU A 98 1.53 31.64 -8.51
C LEU A 98 0.14 31.04 -8.21
N ASN A 99 -0.83 31.88 -7.86
CA ASN A 99 -2.22 31.45 -7.71
C ASN A 99 -2.85 31.14 -9.06
N ILE A 100 -2.91 29.85 -9.41
CA ILE A 100 -3.45 29.36 -10.67
C ILE A 100 -4.92 29.76 -10.82
N ASN A 101 -5.72 29.69 -9.75
CA ASN A 101 -7.14 30.04 -9.80
C ASN A 101 -7.34 31.50 -10.20
N ALA A 102 -6.54 32.41 -9.64
CA ALA A 102 -6.60 33.82 -10.01
C ALA A 102 -6.27 34.06 -11.49
N VAL A 103 -5.25 33.36 -12.02
CA VAL A 103 -4.83 33.46 -13.42
C VAL A 103 -5.87 32.86 -14.38
N LEU A 104 -6.53 31.78 -13.98
CA LEU A 104 -7.61 31.17 -14.76
C LEU A 104 -8.85 32.06 -14.80
N THR A 105 -9.23 32.70 -13.69
CA THR A 105 -10.38 33.61 -13.63
C THR A 105 -10.14 34.91 -14.41
N SER A 106 -8.92 35.46 -14.40
CA SER A 106 -8.57 36.65 -15.19
C SER A 106 -8.37 36.37 -16.69
N ASN A 107 -8.40 35.09 -17.10
CA ASN A 107 -8.14 34.63 -18.47
C ASN A 107 -6.77 35.09 -19.01
N ASP A 108 -5.80 35.29 -18.13
CA ASP A 108 -4.45 35.71 -18.51
C ASP A 108 -3.61 34.50 -18.98
N LYS A 109 -3.85 34.14 -20.24
CA LYS A 109 -3.12 33.07 -20.93
C LYS A 109 -1.65 33.42 -21.15
N GLY A 110 -1.29 34.71 -21.14
CA GLY A 110 0.07 35.18 -21.39
C GLY A 110 1.03 34.75 -20.27
N THR A 111 0.59 34.89 -19.03
CA THR A 111 1.37 34.50 -17.85
C THR A 111 1.60 32.98 -17.81
N LEU A 112 0.57 32.17 -18.07
CA LEU A 112 0.70 30.70 -18.13
C LEU A 112 1.64 30.24 -19.24
N VAL A 113 1.51 30.80 -20.45
CA VAL A 113 2.40 30.47 -21.56
C VAL A 113 3.84 30.84 -21.25
N SER A 114 4.07 31.98 -20.59
CA SER A 114 5.41 32.41 -20.18
C SER A 114 6.01 31.49 -19.11
N LEU A 115 5.20 31.09 -18.12
CA LEU A 115 5.56 30.11 -17.09
C LEU A 115 5.95 28.75 -17.71
N PHE A 116 5.10 28.23 -18.61
CA PHE A 116 5.34 26.96 -19.27
C PHE A 116 6.59 26.99 -20.16
N LYS A 117 6.84 28.11 -20.86
CA LYS A 117 8.11 28.31 -21.60
C LYS A 117 9.31 28.30 -20.67
N LEU A 118 9.22 28.93 -19.50
CA LEU A 118 10.30 28.97 -18.51
C LEU A 118 10.57 27.58 -17.90
N TRP A 119 9.55 26.71 -17.84
CA TRP A 119 9.67 25.29 -17.51
C TRP A 119 10.13 24.40 -18.68
N GLY A 120 10.48 24.97 -19.83
CA GLY A 120 11.00 24.23 -20.98
C GLY A 120 9.93 23.53 -21.82
N LEU A 121 8.65 23.88 -21.63
CA LEU A 121 7.58 23.39 -22.51
C LEU A 121 7.57 24.23 -23.80
N GLU A 122 8.07 23.63 -24.86
CA GLU A 122 7.92 24.11 -26.23
C GLU A 122 6.41 24.16 -26.56
N THR A 123 5.91 25.32 -27.01
CA THR A 123 4.57 25.40 -27.60
C THR A 123 4.54 24.51 -28.84
N LYS A 124 4.01 23.29 -28.73
CA LYS A 124 3.74 22.45 -29.91
C LYS A 124 2.63 23.15 -30.69
N ARG A 125 3.05 23.98 -31.65
CA ARG A 125 2.20 24.61 -32.66
C ARG A 125 1.60 23.48 -33.51
N SER A 126 0.40 23.03 -33.17
CA SER A 126 -0.38 22.14 -34.03
C SER A 126 -0.79 22.93 -35.27
N ILE A 127 -0.07 22.66 -36.36
CA ILE A 127 -0.52 22.44 -37.74
C ILE A 127 -1.70 23.31 -38.22
N CYS A 128 -1.42 24.07 -39.29
CA CYS A 128 -2.37 24.77 -40.16
C CYS A 128 -3.55 23.91 -40.60
#